data_AF-A0A7V8EZW1-F1
#
_entry.id   AF-A0A7V8EZW1-F1
#
_cell.length_a   1.000
_cell.length_b   1.000
_cell.length_c   1.000
_cell.angle_alpha   90.00
_cell.angle_beta   90.00
_cell.angle_gamma   90.00
#
_symmetry.space_group_name_H-M   'P 1'
#
loop_
_entity.id
_entity.type
_entity.pdbx_description
1 polymer ?
#
loop_
_entity_poly.entity_id
_entity_poly.type
_entity_poly.pdbx_seq_one_letter_code
_entity_poly.pdbx_strand_id
1 'polypeptide(L)'
;MRLISLLLLSLFLVTGCASKPTPEQIQAADYGASVYQEDAEKAVKNFFGIYLKDPDSARYSFGTVYRGYMVGSVFEGRKIEAGFLLDVTVNAKNSYGGYVGAKPYKFLIRNDNLVGGWEIGSSGIPIRIR
;
A
#
# COMPACT_ATOMS: atom_id res chain seq x y z
N MET A 1 16.22 44.11 -22.05
CA MET A 1 17.19 43.00 -21.95
C MET A 1 17.26 42.36 -20.54
N ARG A 2 17.11 43.11 -19.43
CA ARG A 2 17.12 42.53 -18.06
C ARG A 2 15.87 41.71 -17.69
N LEU A 3 14.67 42.06 -18.17
CA LEU A 3 13.44 41.30 -17.88
C LEU A 3 13.33 39.94 -18.59
N ILE A 4 13.91 39.81 -19.79
CA ILE A 4 13.90 38.53 -20.54
C ILE A 4 14.84 37.52 -19.87
N SER A 5 15.96 37.98 -19.29
CA SER A 5 16.86 37.14 -18.49
C SER A 5 16.23 36.59 -17.21
N LEU A 6 15.31 37.32 -16.56
CA LEU A 6 14.59 36.80 -15.39
C LEU A 6 13.54 35.74 -15.76
N LEU A 7 12.91 35.86 -16.93
CA LEU A 7 11.87 34.92 -17.37
C LEU A 7 12.44 33.57 -17.82
N LEU A 8 13.67 33.55 -18.37
CA LEU A 8 14.36 32.31 -18.73
C LEU A 8 14.93 31.55 -17.51
N LEU A 9 15.22 32.23 -16.41
CA LEU A 9 15.76 31.60 -15.20
C LEU A 9 14.68 30.86 -14.39
N SER A 10 13.42 31.28 -14.47
CA SER A 10 12.30 30.61 -13.80
C SER A 10 11.86 29.30 -14.44
N LEU A 11 12.25 29.02 -15.70
CA LEU A 11 11.83 27.83 -16.44
C LEU A 11 12.64 26.57 -16.07
N PHE A 12 13.80 26.73 -15.43
CA PHE A 12 14.67 25.60 -15.02
C PHE A 12 14.33 25.01 -13.65
N LEU A 13 13.43 25.62 -12.87
CA LEU A 13 13.14 25.19 -11.49
C LEU A 13 12.04 24.11 -11.38
N VAL A 14 11.49 23.64 -12.50
CA VAL A 14 10.42 22.62 -12.50
C VAL A 14 10.90 21.29 -13.09
N THR A 15 12.10 20.82 -12.72
CA THR A 15 12.49 19.42 -12.89
C THR A 15 12.26 18.66 -11.57
N GLY A 16 11.03 18.67 -11.09
CA GLY A 16 10.57 17.77 -10.03
C GLY A 16 10.42 16.36 -10.60
N CYS A 17 11.54 15.72 -10.93
CA CYS A 17 11.52 14.36 -11.43
C CYS A 17 11.13 13.46 -10.26
N ALA A 18 9.87 13.06 -10.27
CA ALA A 18 9.35 12.13 -9.31
C ALA A 18 9.96 10.76 -9.64
N SER A 19 11.13 10.46 -9.05
CA SER A 19 11.93 9.27 -9.36
C SER A 19 11.31 8.02 -8.73
N LYS A 20 11.19 6.94 -9.51
CA LYS A 20 10.91 5.59 -8.98
C LYS A 20 12.15 5.07 -8.24
N PRO A 21 11.99 4.14 -7.28
CA PRO A 21 13.11 3.46 -6.65
C PRO A 21 14.09 2.86 -7.66
N THR A 22 15.39 2.96 -7.37
CA THR A 22 16.41 2.30 -8.19
C THR A 22 16.47 0.80 -7.87
N PRO A 23 16.95 -0.05 -8.80
CA PRO A 23 17.13 -1.48 -8.55
C PRO A 23 18.03 -1.78 -7.34
N GLU A 24 19.05 -0.94 -7.09
CA GLU A 24 19.96 -1.07 -5.96
C GLU A 24 19.23 -0.82 -4.64
N GLN A 25 18.36 0.20 -4.60
CA GLN A 25 17.55 0.50 -3.41
C GLN A 25 16.55 -0.62 -3.10
N ILE A 26 15.98 -1.25 -4.13
CA ILE A 26 15.07 -2.39 -3.97
C ILE A 26 15.84 -3.60 -3.43
N GLN A 27 17.02 -3.89 -3.97
CA GLN A 27 17.83 -5.04 -3.52
C GLN A 27 18.38 -4.87 -2.11
N ALA A 28 18.77 -3.65 -1.74
CA ALA A 28 19.28 -3.33 -0.42
C ALA A 28 18.18 -3.15 0.65
N ALA A 29 16.90 -3.14 0.26
CA ALA A 29 15.81 -2.95 1.20
C ALA A 29 15.69 -4.14 2.17
N ASP A 30 15.31 -3.85 3.42
CA ASP A 30 15.05 -4.87 4.42
C ASP A 30 13.63 -5.43 4.26
N TYR A 31 13.54 -6.68 3.82
CA TYR A 31 12.28 -7.42 3.66
C TYR A 31 11.88 -8.17 4.94
N GLY A 32 12.74 -8.21 5.96
CA GLY A 32 12.54 -8.97 7.18
C GLY A 32 12.52 -10.50 6.98
N ALA A 33 12.14 -11.20 8.05
CA ALA A 33 11.97 -12.64 8.06
C ALA A 33 10.77 -13.08 7.20
N SER A 34 10.86 -14.28 6.64
CA SER A 34 9.75 -14.90 5.90
C SER A 34 8.53 -15.06 6.81
N VAL A 35 7.35 -14.80 6.24
CA VAL A 35 6.07 -14.89 6.94
C VAL A 35 5.31 -16.10 6.42
N TYR A 36 4.75 -16.91 7.32
CA TYR A 36 3.87 -18.01 6.94
C TYR A 36 2.51 -17.49 6.46
N GLN A 37 1.89 -18.19 5.50
CA GLN A 37 0.59 -17.81 4.94
C GLN A 37 -0.47 -17.60 6.03
N GLU A 38 -0.57 -18.54 6.97
CA GLU A 38 -1.57 -18.50 8.05
C GLU A 38 -1.41 -17.29 8.97
N ASP A 39 -0.17 -16.90 9.29
CA ASP A 39 0.13 -15.75 10.14
C ASP A 39 -0.20 -14.44 9.43
N ALA A 40 0.08 -14.35 8.12
CA ALA A 40 -0.29 -13.19 7.32
C ALA A 40 -1.81 -13.04 7.23
N GLU A 41 -2.55 -14.11 6.96
CA GLU A 41 -4.01 -14.10 6.95
C GLU A 41 -4.60 -13.71 8.30
N LYS A 42 -4.02 -14.23 9.40
CA LYS A 42 -4.43 -13.90 10.76
C LYS A 42 -4.19 -12.42 11.07
N ALA A 43 -3.04 -11.87 10.70
CA ALA A 43 -2.74 -10.45 10.88
C ALA A 43 -3.74 -9.55 10.12
N VAL A 44 -4.09 -9.93 8.89
CA VAL A 44 -5.09 -9.21 8.09
C VAL A 44 -6.49 -9.32 8.68
N LYS A 45 -6.93 -10.51 9.13
CA LYS A 45 -8.22 -10.70 9.81
C LYS A 45 -8.31 -9.87 11.09
N ASN A 46 -7.23 -9.83 11.89
CA ASN A 46 -7.17 -9.01 13.09
C ASN A 46 -7.31 -7.51 12.77
N PHE A 47 -6.68 -7.03 11.69
CA PHE A 47 -6.86 -5.66 11.23
C PHE A 47 -8.32 -5.36 10.87
N PHE A 48 -8.95 -6.22 10.07
CA PHE A 48 -10.35 -6.04 9.68
C PHE A 48 -11.35 -6.21 10.83
N GLY A 49 -10.97 -6.96 11.88
CA GLY A 49 -11.67 -7.03 13.16
C GLY A 49 -11.91 -5.66 13.81
N ILE A 50 -11.05 -4.69 13.53
CA ILE A 50 -11.11 -3.34 14.08
C ILE A 50 -11.57 -2.33 13.01
N TYR A 51 -11.19 -2.57 11.76
CA TYR A 51 -11.44 -1.64 10.65
C TYR A 51 -12.89 -1.67 10.14
N LEU A 52 -13.55 -2.85 10.12
CA LEU A 52 -14.89 -3.00 9.57
C LEU A 52 -15.98 -2.61 10.58
N LYS A 53 -17.12 -2.15 10.05
CA LYS A 53 -18.32 -1.86 10.87
C LYS A 53 -18.98 -3.12 11.40
N ASP A 54 -19.01 -4.18 10.58
CA ASP A 54 -19.51 -5.51 10.93
C ASP A 54 -18.42 -6.53 10.55
N PRO A 55 -17.44 -6.80 11.45
CA PRO A 55 -16.34 -7.71 11.17
C PRO A 55 -16.77 -9.16 10.98
N ASP A 56 -17.82 -9.60 11.66
CA ASP A 56 -18.31 -10.99 11.60
C ASP A 56 -18.95 -11.29 10.23
N SER A 57 -19.43 -10.27 9.53
CA SER A 57 -19.92 -10.40 8.15
C SER A 57 -18.83 -10.53 7.08
N ALA A 58 -17.56 -10.32 7.44
CA ALA A 58 -16.49 -10.18 6.47
C ALA A 58 -16.20 -11.50 5.73
N ARG A 59 -16.26 -11.43 4.41
CA ARG A 59 -15.91 -12.54 3.50
C ARG A 59 -14.59 -12.22 2.83
N TYR A 60 -13.60 -13.08 3.06
CA TYR A 60 -12.25 -12.91 2.57
C TYR A 60 -11.96 -13.86 1.41
N SER A 61 -11.22 -13.38 0.43
CA SER A 61 -10.56 -14.20 -0.59
C SER A 61 -9.08 -13.82 -0.59
N PHE A 62 -8.24 -14.70 -0.04
CA PHE A 62 -6.81 -14.48 0.08
C PHE A 62 -6.05 -15.01 -1.14
N GLY A 63 -5.08 -14.23 -1.61
CA GLY A 63 -4.03 -14.71 -2.48
C GLY A 63 -2.91 -15.40 -1.67
N THR A 64 -1.84 -15.76 -2.36
CA THR A 64 -0.63 -16.27 -1.72
C THR A 64 0.23 -15.13 -1.19
N VAL A 65 0.93 -15.35 -0.09
CA VAL A 65 1.98 -14.44 0.39
C VAL A 65 3.17 -14.48 -0.57
N TYR A 66 3.71 -13.32 -0.93
CA TYR A 66 4.90 -13.22 -1.78
C TYR A 66 5.80 -12.06 -1.34
N ARG A 67 7.11 -12.19 -1.60
CA ARG A 67 8.07 -11.13 -1.32
C ARG A 67 7.83 -9.93 -2.27
N GLY A 68 7.77 -8.73 -1.73
CA GLY A 68 7.53 -7.53 -2.53
C GLY A 68 7.75 -6.23 -1.76
N TYR A 69 7.37 -5.12 -2.37
CA TYR A 69 7.53 -3.81 -1.76
C TYR A 69 6.41 -2.87 -2.20
N MET A 70 6.14 -1.87 -1.36
CA MET A 70 5.30 -0.73 -1.68
C MET A 70 6.14 0.53 -1.69
N VAL A 71 5.76 1.49 -2.53
CA VAL A 71 6.39 2.81 -2.56
C VAL A 71 5.42 3.79 -1.93
N GLY A 72 5.89 4.44 -0.86
CA GLY A 72 5.13 5.47 -0.18
C GLY A 72 4.76 6.63 -1.11
N SER A 73 3.85 7.47 -0.64
CA SER A 73 3.41 8.64 -1.39
C SER A 73 4.55 9.62 -1.67
N VAL A 74 4.31 10.56 -2.61
CA VAL A 74 5.25 11.66 -2.88
C VAL A 74 5.53 12.48 -1.62
N PHE A 75 4.51 12.67 -0.76
CA PHE A 75 4.63 13.41 0.50
C PHE A 75 5.45 12.68 1.55
N GLU A 76 5.52 11.35 1.51
CA GLU A 76 6.36 10.51 2.38
C GLU A 76 7.79 10.33 1.83
N GLY A 77 8.14 11.05 0.76
CA GLY A 77 9.46 10.97 0.13
C GLY A 77 9.69 9.69 -0.66
N ARG A 78 8.62 9.01 -1.10
CA ARG A 78 8.69 7.78 -1.90
C ARG A 78 9.53 6.67 -1.26
N LYS A 79 9.47 6.57 0.07
CA LYS A 79 10.18 5.53 0.81
C LYS A 79 9.72 4.14 0.36
N ILE A 80 10.68 3.23 0.23
CA ILE A 80 10.42 1.83 -0.08
C ILE A 80 10.06 1.14 1.23
N GLU A 81 8.88 0.55 1.27
CA GLU A 81 8.46 -0.35 2.33
C GLU A 81 8.52 -1.77 1.79
N ALA A 82 9.62 -2.47 2.07
CA ALA A 82 9.86 -3.84 1.64
C ALA A 82 9.40 -4.86 2.70
N GLY A 83 8.96 -6.02 2.24
CA GLY A 83 8.43 -7.09 3.10
C GLY A 83 7.72 -8.19 2.30
N PHE A 84 6.74 -8.81 2.93
CA PHE A 84 5.88 -9.82 2.35
C PHE A 84 4.50 -9.24 2.10
N LEU A 85 4.06 -9.29 0.85
CA LEU A 85 2.76 -8.80 0.42
C LEU A 85 1.73 -9.92 0.46
N LEU A 86 0.52 -9.56 0.89
CA LEU A 86 -0.67 -10.41 0.81
C LEU A 86 -1.79 -9.63 0.13
N ASP A 87 -2.21 -10.14 -1.02
CA ASP A 87 -3.38 -9.63 -1.74
C ASP A 87 -4.63 -10.29 -1.19
N VAL A 88 -5.66 -9.49 -0.90
CA VAL A 88 -6.92 -9.97 -0.33
C VAL A 88 -8.08 -9.19 -0.90
N THR A 89 -9.16 -9.89 -1.23
CA THR A 89 -10.44 -9.25 -1.53
C THR A 89 -11.38 -9.42 -0.34
N VAL A 90 -11.98 -8.32 0.13
CA VAL A 90 -12.87 -8.32 1.29
C VAL A 90 -14.22 -7.72 0.93
N ASN A 91 -15.29 -8.46 1.23
CA ASN A 91 -16.66 -7.96 1.14
C ASN A 91 -17.32 -8.07 2.52
N ALA A 92 -17.84 -6.96 3.03
CA ALA A 92 -18.45 -6.89 4.35
C ALA A 92 -19.71 -6.01 4.30
N LYS A 93 -20.58 -6.16 5.30
CA LYS A 93 -21.79 -5.35 5.43
C LYS A 93 -21.47 -3.94 5.91
N ASN A 94 -22.28 -2.97 5.46
CA ASN A 94 -22.28 -1.62 6.00
C ASN A 94 -23.19 -1.49 7.23
N SER A 95 -23.32 -0.28 7.77
CA SER A 95 -24.19 0.02 8.93
C SER A 95 -25.68 -0.27 8.71
N TYR A 96 -26.12 -0.47 7.47
CA TYR A 96 -27.50 -0.83 7.11
C TYR A 96 -27.68 -2.35 6.89
N GLY A 97 -26.64 -3.15 7.14
CA GLY A 97 -26.67 -4.62 7.04
C GLY A 97 -26.52 -5.17 5.61
N GLY A 98 -26.29 -4.31 4.61
CA GLY A 98 -26.10 -4.71 3.21
C GLY A 98 -24.63 -4.81 2.81
N TYR A 99 -24.29 -5.78 1.96
CA TYR A 99 -22.97 -5.87 1.34
C TYR A 99 -22.78 -4.76 0.31
N VAL A 100 -21.65 -4.05 0.38
CA VAL A 100 -21.33 -2.90 -0.49
C VAL A 100 -20.50 -3.26 -1.71
N GLY A 101 -20.13 -4.54 -1.85
CA GLY A 101 -19.28 -5.02 -2.92
C GLY A 101 -17.89 -5.37 -2.42
N ALA A 102 -17.26 -6.31 -3.13
CA ALA A 102 -15.94 -6.82 -2.80
C ALA A 102 -14.86 -5.79 -3.17
N LYS A 103 -14.00 -5.46 -2.21
CA LYS A 103 -12.92 -4.50 -2.38
C LYS A 103 -11.57 -5.21 -2.34
N PRO A 104 -10.67 -4.96 -3.30
CA PRO A 104 -9.32 -5.50 -3.26
C PRO A 104 -8.43 -4.65 -2.34
N TYR A 105 -7.62 -5.34 -1.55
CA TYR A 105 -6.63 -4.76 -0.66
C TYR A 105 -5.30 -5.48 -0.85
N LYS A 106 -4.22 -4.77 -0.51
CA LYS A 106 -2.87 -5.28 -0.44
C LYS A 106 -2.31 -4.95 0.93
N PHE A 107 -1.74 -5.91 1.61
CA PHE A 107 -1.11 -5.72 2.91
C PHE A 107 0.37 -6.03 2.85
N LEU A 108 1.17 -5.25 3.57
CA LEU A 108 2.59 -5.47 3.76
C LEU A 108 2.83 -5.99 5.18
N ILE A 109 3.44 -7.16 5.28
CA ILE A 109 3.81 -7.81 6.52
C ILE A 109 5.34 -7.90 6.57
N ARG A 110 5.93 -7.61 7.72
CA ARG A 110 7.37 -7.77 7.96
C ARG A 110 7.59 -8.22 9.39
N ASN A 111 8.38 -9.27 9.60
CA ASN A 111 8.64 -9.85 10.91
C ASN A 111 7.33 -10.12 11.69
N ASP A 112 6.38 -10.81 11.04
CA ASP A 112 5.04 -11.15 11.57
C ASP A 112 4.15 -9.97 11.99
N ASN A 113 4.55 -8.74 11.62
CA ASN A 113 3.82 -7.53 11.94
C ASN A 113 3.26 -6.88 10.68
N LEU A 114 1.99 -6.43 10.76
CA LEU A 114 1.34 -5.68 9.71
C LEU A 114 1.92 -4.25 9.65
N VAL A 115 2.74 -3.99 8.63
CA VAL A 115 3.44 -2.71 8.42
C VAL A 115 2.53 -1.69 7.75
N GLY A 116 1.76 -2.12 6.75
CA GLY A 116 0.89 -1.23 5.99
C GLY A 116 -0.22 -1.99 5.27
N GLY A 117 -1.28 -1.27 4.92
CA GLY A 117 -2.41 -1.79 4.17
C GLY A 117 -2.91 -0.75 3.18
N TRP A 118 -3.30 -1.20 1.99
CA TRP A 118 -3.81 -0.34 0.92
C TRP A 118 -5.09 -0.92 0.31
N GLU A 119 -6.11 -0.09 0.14
CA GLU A 119 -7.23 -0.39 -0.75
C GLU A 119 -6.81 -0.09 -2.18
N ILE A 120 -7.02 -1.05 -3.10
CA ILE A 120 -6.68 -0.87 -4.52
C ILE A 120 -7.91 -0.32 -5.23
N GLY A 121 -7.94 0.99 -5.47
CA GLY A 121 -9.05 1.63 -6.16
C GLY A 121 -9.22 1.15 -7.60
N SER A 122 -10.37 1.45 -8.22
CA SER A 122 -10.68 1.07 -9.60
C SER A 122 -9.70 1.63 -10.63
N SER A 123 -9.00 2.72 -10.30
CA SER A 123 -7.93 3.34 -11.11
C SER A 123 -6.57 2.66 -10.95
N GLY A 124 -6.45 1.63 -10.11
CA GLY A 124 -5.21 0.96 -9.76
C GLY A 124 -4.32 1.75 -8.79
N ILE A 125 -4.78 2.91 -8.31
CA ILE A 125 -4.05 3.73 -7.35
C ILE A 125 -4.26 3.15 -5.94
N PRO A 126 -3.19 2.74 -5.23
CA PRO A 126 -3.31 2.25 -3.87
C PRO A 126 -3.58 3.41 -2.89
N ILE A 127 -4.60 3.27 -2.05
CA ILE A 127 -4.94 4.23 -0.99
C ILE A 127 -4.60 3.58 0.35
N ARG A 128 -3.70 4.21 1.11
CA ARG A 128 -3.24 3.69 2.40
C ARG A 128 -4.36 3.74 3.45
N ILE A 129 -4.55 2.63 4.18
CA ILE A 129 -5.58 2.45 5.24
C ILE A 129 -4.98 2.05 6.59
N ARG A 130 -3.67 1.86 6.67
CA ARG A 130 -2.88 1.58 7.89
C ARG A 130 -1.49 2.18 7.77
#